data_AF-A0A438HHK5-F1
#
_entry.id   AF-A0A438HHK5-F1
#
_cell.length_a   1.000
_cell.length_b   1.000
_cell.length_c   1.000
_cell.angle_alpha   90.00
_cell.angle_beta   90.00
_cell.angle_gamma   90.00
#
_symmetry.space_group_name_H-M   'P 1'
#
loop_
_entity.id
_entity.type
_entity.pdbx_description
1 polymer ?
#
loop_
_entity_poly.entity_id
_entity_poly.type
_entity_poly.pdbx_seq_one_letter_code
_entity_poly.pdbx_strand_id
1 'polypeptide(L)'
;MDSSSSVGLDSNKDVTEAIQKVAAAYDCKIVEGVLSHQLKQFVIDGNKVVLSVPSPETRVEDAEFEENEVYAVDIVTSTGDGKPRLLDEKQTTIYKRAVDKSYHLKMKASRFIFSEISQKFPIMPFSARALEEKRARLGLVECVNHDLLQPYPVLHEKPGDYVAHIKFTVLLMPNGSDRITSHSLQELQPTKTTDDPEIKAWLALGTKTKKKGGGKKKKGKKGDKPEESAEAEPMDATTNGASQE
;
A
#
# COMPACT_ATOMS: atom_id res chain seq x y z
N MET A 1 -31.84 6.61 -10.96
CA MET A 1 -31.72 7.21 -9.61
C MET A 1 -32.11 6.14 -8.62
N ASP A 2 -31.17 5.25 -8.34
CA ASP A 2 -31.28 4.33 -7.22
C ASP A 2 -30.02 4.58 -6.41
N SER A 3 -30.12 5.56 -5.53
CA SER A 3 -29.13 5.88 -4.51
C SER A 3 -29.14 4.74 -3.51
N SER A 4 -28.46 3.66 -3.89
CA SER A 4 -27.91 2.69 -2.96
C SER A 4 -27.09 3.50 -1.95
N SER A 5 -27.59 3.62 -0.73
CA SER A 5 -26.87 4.21 0.38
C SER A 5 -25.61 3.37 0.57
N SER A 6 -24.49 3.81 0.03
CA SER A 6 -23.20 3.21 0.32
C SER A 6 -22.96 3.38 1.81
N VAL A 7 -22.78 2.28 2.52
CA VAL A 7 -21.97 2.26 3.74
C VAL A 7 -20.52 2.41 3.27
N GLY A 8 -20.23 3.54 2.62
CA GLY A 8 -19.01 3.79 1.86
C GLY A 8 -18.10 4.70 2.66
N LEU A 9 -16.86 4.27 2.89
CA LEU A 9 -15.80 5.15 3.37
C LEU A 9 -15.31 5.94 2.14
N ASP A 10 -16.08 6.95 1.75
CA ASP A 10 -15.93 7.64 0.47
C ASP A 10 -14.99 8.86 0.58
N SER A 11 -14.69 9.29 1.81
CA SER A 11 -13.72 10.34 2.10
C SER A 11 -12.48 9.83 2.85
N ASN A 12 -11.38 10.59 2.77
CA ASN A 12 -10.17 10.31 3.52
C ASN A 12 -10.37 10.34 5.05
N LYS A 13 -11.30 11.14 5.56
CA LYS A 13 -11.66 11.20 6.98
C LYS A 13 -12.33 9.91 7.44
N ASP A 14 -13.28 9.40 6.67
CA ASP A 14 -13.99 8.16 7.03
C ASP A 14 -13.01 6.99 7.13
N VAL A 15 -12.07 6.89 6.17
CA VAL A 15 -11.00 5.86 6.21
C VAL A 15 -10.12 6.02 7.45
N THR A 16 -9.79 7.25 7.82
CA THR A 16 -9.00 7.55 9.02
C THR A 16 -9.70 7.07 10.29
N GLU A 17 -10.98 7.39 10.44
CA GLU A 17 -11.79 6.98 11.60
C GLU A 17 -11.96 5.47 11.66
N ALA A 18 -12.21 4.82 10.51
CA ALA A 18 -12.35 3.36 10.44
C ALA A 18 -11.06 2.64 10.85
N ILE A 19 -9.89 3.09 10.34
CA ILE A 19 -8.60 2.50 10.68
C ILE A 19 -8.30 2.64 12.18
N GLN A 20 -8.58 3.81 12.77
CA GLN A 20 -8.40 4.04 14.21
C GLN A 20 -9.35 3.18 15.05
N LYS A 21 -10.61 3.07 14.66
CA LYS A 21 -11.61 2.25 15.35
C LYS A 21 -11.21 0.77 15.37
N VAL A 22 -10.73 0.26 14.23
CA VAL A 22 -10.22 -1.11 14.15
C VAL A 22 -8.99 -1.30 15.03
N ALA A 23 -8.02 -0.40 15.00
CA ALA A 23 -6.82 -0.53 15.84
C ALA A 23 -7.16 -0.52 17.35
N ALA A 24 -8.04 0.39 17.77
CA ALA A 24 -8.50 0.49 19.16
C ALA A 24 -9.19 -0.79 19.64
N ALA A 25 -9.93 -1.49 18.76
CA ALA A 25 -10.58 -2.75 19.11
C ALA A 25 -9.61 -3.91 19.42
N TYR A 26 -8.33 -3.76 19.06
CA TYR A 26 -7.25 -4.69 19.40
C TYR A 26 -6.28 -4.13 20.45
N ASP A 27 -6.64 -3.03 21.12
CA ASP A 27 -5.78 -2.29 22.06
C ASP A 27 -4.46 -1.83 21.44
N CYS A 28 -4.47 -1.59 20.13
CA CYS A 28 -3.38 -1.00 19.39
C CYS A 28 -3.68 0.45 19.08
N LYS A 29 -2.62 1.22 18.83
CA LYS A 29 -2.72 2.59 18.33
C LYS A 29 -2.19 2.66 16.90
N ILE A 30 -2.78 3.55 16.11
CA ILE A 30 -2.21 3.92 14.82
C ILE A 30 -1.04 4.84 15.08
N VAL A 31 0.03 4.65 14.33
CA VAL A 31 1.24 5.46 14.42
C VAL A 31 1.00 6.85 13.82
N GLU A 32 1.35 7.89 14.56
CA GLU A 32 1.26 9.28 14.13
C GLU A 32 2.21 9.59 12.96
N GLY A 33 1.78 10.47 12.05
CA GLY A 33 2.58 10.91 10.90
C GLY A 33 2.60 9.96 9.70
N VAL A 34 1.86 8.85 9.75
CA VAL A 34 1.69 7.95 8.60
C VAL A 34 0.68 8.52 7.61
N LEU A 35 1.06 8.54 6.34
CA LEU A 35 0.30 9.09 5.23
C LEU A 35 0.14 8.03 4.14
N SER A 36 -1.10 7.79 3.70
CA SER A 36 -1.37 7.04 2.48
C SER A 36 -1.55 8.00 1.32
N HIS A 37 -0.66 7.95 0.34
CA HIS A 37 -0.61 8.92 -0.75
C HIS A 37 -1.31 8.41 -2.01
N GLN A 38 -1.98 9.34 -2.71
CA GLN A 38 -2.30 9.14 -4.12
C GLN A 38 -1.01 9.01 -4.93
N LEU A 39 -0.97 8.03 -5.83
CA LEU A 39 0.10 7.82 -6.79
C LEU A 39 -0.33 8.38 -8.15
N LYS A 40 0.58 9.10 -8.81
CA LYS A 40 0.45 9.53 -10.21
C LYS A 40 1.70 9.12 -10.98
N GLN A 41 1.67 9.32 -12.29
CA GLN A 41 2.86 9.11 -13.11
C GLN A 41 4.00 10.00 -12.56
N PHE A 42 5.09 9.36 -12.16
CA PHE A 42 6.28 10.03 -11.62
C PHE A 42 6.10 10.78 -10.28
N VAL A 43 4.96 10.63 -9.61
CA VAL A 43 4.68 11.26 -8.31
C VAL A 43 4.19 10.19 -7.34
N ILE A 44 4.98 9.94 -6.29
CA ILE A 44 4.67 8.92 -5.27
C ILE A 44 3.95 9.47 -4.04
N ASP A 45 3.87 10.79 -3.93
CA ASP A 45 3.35 11.57 -2.81
C ASP A 45 2.38 12.64 -3.32
N GLY A 46 1.32 12.21 -4.01
CA GLY A 46 0.28 13.10 -4.47
C GLY A 46 -0.43 13.83 -3.34
N ASN A 47 -1.07 14.95 -3.68
CA ASN A 47 -1.70 15.86 -2.72
C ASN A 47 -2.95 15.28 -2.03
N LYS A 48 -3.66 14.35 -2.68
CA LYS A 48 -4.75 13.61 -2.03
C LYS A 48 -4.14 12.55 -1.11
N VAL A 49 -4.37 12.72 0.18
CA VAL A 49 -3.72 11.92 1.22
C VAL A 49 -4.74 11.49 2.28
N VAL A 50 -4.60 10.25 2.75
CA VAL A 50 -5.26 9.78 3.97
C VAL A 50 -4.26 9.88 5.12
N LEU A 51 -4.58 10.70 6.12
CA LEU A 51 -3.75 10.91 7.31
C LEU A 51 -4.20 9.93 8.39
N SER A 52 -3.36 8.97 8.77
CA SER A 52 -3.77 7.88 9.66
C SER A 52 -4.12 8.36 11.09
N VAL A 53 -3.46 9.42 11.58
CA VAL A 53 -3.80 10.08 12.86
C VAL A 53 -3.77 11.60 12.68
N PRO A 54 -4.90 12.31 12.88
CA PRO A 54 -4.93 13.76 12.89
C PRO A 54 -4.03 14.33 13.99
N SER A 55 -3.20 15.32 13.66
CA SER A 55 -2.45 16.08 14.65
C SER A 55 -2.65 17.59 14.42
N PRO A 56 -2.50 18.44 15.46
CA PRO A 56 -2.60 19.89 15.27
C PRO A 56 -1.57 20.43 14.28
N GLU A 57 -0.41 19.76 14.19
CA GLU A 57 0.74 20.12 13.38
C GLU A 57 0.62 19.64 11.92
N THR A 58 -0.10 18.55 11.68
CA THR A 58 -0.27 17.94 10.35
C THR A 58 -1.75 17.91 9.99
N ARG A 59 -2.13 18.75 9.03
CA ARG A 59 -3.48 18.77 8.46
C ARG A 59 -3.41 18.39 6.98
N VAL A 60 -4.35 17.54 6.58
CA VAL A 60 -4.59 17.22 5.17
C VAL A 60 -5.92 17.83 4.75
N GLU A 61 -6.03 18.17 3.48
CA GLU A 61 -7.28 18.64 2.91
C GLU A 61 -8.30 17.49 2.86
N ASP A 62 -9.57 17.84 3.06
CA ASP A 62 -10.67 16.89 2.88
C ASP A 62 -10.74 16.50 1.42
N ALA A 63 -10.73 15.20 1.15
CA ALA A 63 -10.72 14.67 -0.20
C ALA A 63 -11.67 13.49 -0.31
N GLU A 64 -12.47 13.51 -1.37
CA GLU A 64 -13.24 12.37 -1.84
C GLU A 64 -12.42 11.56 -2.86
N PHE A 65 -12.63 10.24 -2.83
CA PHE A 65 -11.98 9.32 -3.75
C PHE A 65 -12.69 9.29 -5.10
N GLU A 66 -11.92 9.29 -6.18
CA GLU A 66 -12.45 9.28 -7.55
C GLU A 66 -12.08 7.99 -8.30
N GLU A 67 -12.90 7.63 -9.29
CA GLU A 67 -12.58 6.52 -10.19
C GLU A 67 -11.28 6.79 -10.97
N ASN A 68 -10.52 5.73 -11.19
CA ASN A 68 -9.21 5.70 -11.85
C ASN A 68 -8.06 6.33 -11.04
N GLU A 69 -8.28 6.62 -9.76
CA GLU A 69 -7.20 6.98 -8.85
C GLU A 69 -6.44 5.74 -8.35
N VAL A 70 -5.17 5.95 -7.98
CA VAL A 70 -4.30 4.92 -7.43
C VAL A 70 -3.77 5.41 -6.10
N TYR A 71 -3.77 4.56 -5.08
CA TYR A 71 -3.28 4.90 -3.75
C TYR A 71 -2.26 3.88 -3.24
N ALA A 72 -1.18 4.37 -2.63
CA ALA A 72 -0.34 3.59 -1.74
C ALA A 72 -0.93 3.68 -0.34
N VAL A 73 -1.64 2.63 0.07
CA VAL A 73 -2.21 2.52 1.41
C VAL A 73 -1.11 2.07 2.35
N ASP A 74 -0.90 2.87 3.40
CA ASP A 74 0.13 2.69 4.41
C ASP A 74 -0.53 2.61 5.79
N ILE A 75 -0.45 1.43 6.43
CA ILE A 75 -1.04 1.17 7.74
C ILE A 75 0.07 0.72 8.68
N VAL A 76 0.31 1.53 9.70
CA VAL A 76 1.26 1.20 10.76
C VAL A 76 0.55 1.27 12.11
N THR A 77 0.60 0.15 12.84
CA THR A 77 0.02 0.01 14.17
C THR A 77 1.11 -0.26 15.19
N SER A 78 0.88 0.18 16.42
CA SER A 78 1.78 0.05 17.56
C SER A 78 1.02 -0.49 18.78
N THR A 79 1.67 -1.34 19.58
CA THR A 79 1.18 -1.72 20.93
C THR A 79 1.46 -0.64 21.98
N GLY A 80 2.33 0.33 21.64
CA GLY A 80 2.77 1.40 22.52
C GLY A 80 1.87 2.63 22.47
N ASP A 81 2.47 3.83 22.46
CA ASP A 81 1.72 5.08 22.44
C ASP A 81 1.40 5.60 21.03
N GLY A 82 1.97 5.00 19.98
CA GLY A 82 1.77 5.39 18.59
C GLY A 82 2.56 6.65 18.22
N LYS A 83 3.50 7.09 19.06
CA LYS A 83 4.28 8.32 18.88
C LYS A 83 5.76 7.99 18.69
N PRO A 84 6.14 7.56 17.49
CA PRO A 84 7.46 7.04 17.25
C PRO A 84 8.46 8.20 17.29
N ARG A 85 9.66 7.94 17.83
CA ARG A 85 10.68 8.96 18.09
C ARG A 85 11.90 8.71 17.24
N LEU A 86 12.54 9.79 16.83
CA LEU A 86 13.87 9.73 16.25
C LEU A 86 14.89 9.54 17.37
N LEU A 87 15.65 8.45 17.32
CA LEU A 87 16.70 8.17 18.31
C LEU A 87 18.09 8.61 17.81
N ASP A 88 18.37 8.41 16.53
CA ASP A 88 19.65 8.77 15.92
C ASP A 88 19.44 9.24 14.47
N GLU A 89 19.71 10.51 14.21
CA GLU A 89 19.67 11.11 12.88
C GLU A 89 20.58 10.39 11.88
N LYS A 90 21.70 9.82 12.34
CA LYS A 90 22.70 9.15 11.50
C LYS A 90 22.21 7.83 10.91
N GLN A 91 21.11 7.26 11.43
CA GLN A 91 20.49 6.07 10.88
C GLN A 91 19.65 6.38 9.63
N THR A 92 19.31 7.65 9.39
CA THR A 92 18.63 8.08 8.18
C THR A 92 19.54 7.82 6.98
N THR A 93 19.13 6.89 6.13
CA THR A 93 19.86 6.52 4.92
C THR A 93 19.00 6.57 3.67
N ILE A 94 17.71 6.84 3.81
CA ILE A 94 16.77 6.94 2.69
C ILE A 94 16.43 8.42 2.50
N TYR A 95 16.52 8.86 1.24
CA TYR A 95 16.25 10.23 0.84
C TYR A 95 15.44 10.26 -0.44
N LYS A 96 14.70 11.34 -0.65
CA LYS A 96 14.03 11.64 -1.92
C LYS A 96 14.38 13.05 -2.36
N ARG A 97 14.53 13.27 -3.66
CA ARG A 97 14.75 14.61 -4.20
C ARG A 97 13.48 15.46 -4.15
N ALA A 98 13.60 16.69 -3.65
CA ALA A 98 12.58 17.72 -3.76
C ALA A 98 12.75 18.41 -5.12
N VAL A 99 11.83 18.14 -6.06
CA VAL A 99 11.91 18.65 -7.43
C VAL A 99 11.49 20.11 -7.57
N ASP A 100 10.73 20.61 -6.60
CA ASP A 100 10.23 21.98 -6.49
C ASP A 100 11.25 22.94 -5.83
N LYS A 101 12.29 22.40 -5.21
CA LYS A 101 13.33 23.18 -4.53
C LYS A 101 14.57 23.32 -5.39
N SER A 102 15.13 24.53 -5.41
CA SER A 102 16.36 24.86 -6.13
C SER A 102 17.26 25.69 -5.24
N TYR A 103 18.52 25.26 -5.13
CA TYR A 103 19.54 25.91 -4.32
C TYR A 103 20.91 25.74 -4.96
N HIS A 104 21.74 26.78 -4.88
CA HIS A 104 23.11 26.76 -5.38
C HIS A 104 24.06 26.18 -4.31
N LEU A 105 24.29 24.88 -4.38
CA LEU A 105 25.20 24.15 -3.48
C LEU A 105 26.63 24.71 -3.54
N LYS A 106 27.19 25.02 -2.36
CA LYS A 106 28.51 25.64 -2.21
C LYS A 106 29.63 24.61 -2.23
N MET A 107 29.42 23.42 -1.66
CA MET A 107 30.47 22.40 -1.63
C MET A 107 30.56 21.63 -2.96
N LYS A 108 31.80 21.36 -3.41
CA LYS A 108 32.06 20.55 -4.62
C LYS A 108 31.49 19.13 -4.49
N ALA A 109 31.61 18.54 -3.29
CA ALA A 109 31.08 17.21 -3.00
C ALA A 109 29.55 17.16 -3.16
N SER A 110 28.82 18.12 -2.58
CA SER A 110 27.36 18.19 -2.68
C SER A 110 26.89 18.37 -4.12
N ARG A 111 27.54 19.23 -4.92
CA ARG A 111 27.21 19.37 -6.35
C ARG A 111 27.38 18.07 -7.12
N PHE A 112 28.46 17.34 -6.87
CA PHE A 112 28.71 16.05 -7.52
C PHE A 112 27.64 15.02 -7.16
N ILE A 113 27.36 14.85 -5.86
CA ILE A 113 26.36 13.91 -5.35
C ILE A 113 24.95 14.28 -5.83
N PHE A 114 24.59 15.57 -5.81
CA PHE A 114 23.29 16.02 -6.30
C PHE A 114 23.11 15.77 -7.80
N SER A 115 24.19 15.91 -8.59
CA SER A 115 24.18 15.55 -10.01
C SER A 115 23.98 14.05 -10.21
N GLU A 116 24.69 13.20 -9.46
CA GLU A 116 24.52 11.75 -9.49
C GLU A 116 23.08 11.35 -9.13
N ILE A 117 22.54 11.91 -8.04
CA ILE A 117 21.16 11.67 -7.60
C ILE A 117 20.16 12.10 -8.68
N SER A 118 20.34 13.28 -9.27
CA SER A 118 19.43 13.80 -10.29
C SER A 118 19.40 12.94 -11.56
N GLN A 119 20.48 12.22 -11.86
CA GLN A 119 20.59 11.31 -13.00
C GLN A 119 20.05 9.91 -12.68
N LYS A 120 20.43 9.32 -11.54
CA LYS A 120 20.08 7.95 -11.16
C LYS A 120 18.70 7.82 -10.50
N PHE A 121 18.33 8.80 -9.69
CA PHE A 121 17.11 8.81 -8.87
C PHE A 121 16.36 10.15 -9.02
N PRO A 122 15.86 10.49 -10.22
CA PRO A 122 15.34 11.84 -10.48
C PRO A 122 14.18 12.26 -9.57
N ILE A 123 13.34 11.30 -9.20
CA ILE A 123 12.07 11.47 -8.47
C ILE A 123 11.84 10.40 -7.40
N MET A 124 12.52 9.26 -7.51
CA MET A 124 12.29 8.10 -6.65
C MET A 124 13.13 8.21 -5.38
N PRO A 125 12.63 7.72 -4.23
CA PRO A 125 13.44 7.54 -3.04
C PRO A 125 14.63 6.63 -3.32
N PHE A 126 15.75 6.92 -2.69
CA PHE A 126 16.98 6.16 -2.85
C PHE A 126 17.69 5.99 -1.50
N SER A 127 18.49 4.93 -1.42
CA SER A 127 19.38 4.68 -0.28
C SER A 127 20.73 5.35 -0.52
N ALA A 128 21.30 6.00 0.48
CA ALA A 128 22.65 6.58 0.44
C ALA A 128 23.72 5.54 0.09
N ARG A 129 23.45 4.24 0.33
CA ARG A 129 24.35 3.14 -0.08
C ARG A 129 24.44 2.93 -1.59
N ALA A 130 23.48 3.45 -2.36
CA ALA A 130 23.46 3.33 -3.82
C ALA A 130 24.30 4.43 -4.52
N LEU A 131 24.85 5.37 -3.75
CA LEU A 131 25.75 6.40 -4.25
C LEU A 131 27.17 5.84 -4.35
N GLU A 132 27.86 6.15 -5.44
CA GLU A 132 29.22 5.65 -5.69
C GLU A 132 30.27 6.34 -4.80
N GLU A 133 30.01 7.58 -4.41
CA GLU A 133 30.98 8.42 -3.72
C GLU A 133 31.16 8.00 -2.24
N LYS A 134 32.38 7.59 -1.87
CA LYS A 134 32.72 7.19 -0.48
C LYS A 134 32.51 8.31 0.54
N ARG A 135 32.50 9.58 0.11
CA ARG A 135 32.21 10.77 0.92
C ARG A 135 30.78 11.29 0.77
N ALA A 136 29.85 10.46 0.28
CA ALA A 136 28.44 10.80 0.06
C ALA A 136 27.79 11.51 1.26
N ARG A 137 28.06 11.04 2.48
CA ARG A 137 27.45 11.58 3.71
C ARG A 137 27.67 13.09 3.90
N LEU A 138 28.85 13.61 3.58
CA LEU A 138 29.14 15.03 3.77
C LEU A 138 28.33 15.90 2.80
N GLY A 139 28.17 15.46 1.54
CA GLY A 139 27.40 16.20 0.56
C GLY A 139 25.89 16.10 0.78
N LEU A 140 25.41 14.98 1.32
CA LEU A 140 24.00 14.81 1.66
C LEU A 140 23.54 15.81 2.74
N VAL A 141 24.39 16.12 3.72
CA VAL A 141 24.05 17.07 4.80
C VAL A 141 23.70 18.45 4.24
N GLU A 142 24.48 18.99 3.31
CA GLU A 142 24.18 20.29 2.68
C GLU A 142 22.87 20.24 1.88
N CYS A 143 22.64 19.15 1.15
CA CYS A 143 21.42 18.97 0.36
C CYS A 143 20.16 18.89 1.23
N VAL A 144 20.23 18.21 2.39
CA VAL A 144 19.12 18.13 3.35
C VAL A 144 18.89 19.47 4.03
N ASN A 145 19.95 20.14 4.49
CA ASN A 145 19.85 21.45 5.17
C ASN A 145 19.28 22.57 4.29
N HIS A 146 19.30 22.41 2.97
CA HIS A 146 18.74 23.33 2.00
C HIS A 146 17.50 22.76 1.28
N ASP A 147 16.84 21.78 1.89
CA ASP A 147 15.58 21.18 1.43
C ASP A 147 15.61 20.61 0.01
N LEU A 148 16.80 20.34 -0.55
CA LEU A 148 16.93 19.68 -1.85
C LEU A 148 16.64 18.18 -1.77
N LEU A 149 16.81 17.60 -0.58
CA LEU A 149 16.52 16.21 -0.28
C LEU A 149 15.62 16.12 0.95
N GLN A 150 14.51 15.40 0.80
CA GLN A 150 13.63 15.02 1.89
C GLN A 150 14.12 13.73 2.54
N PRO A 151 14.48 13.74 3.85
CA PRO A 151 14.89 12.54 4.57
C PRO A 151 13.69 11.66 4.95
N TYR A 152 13.91 10.34 4.98
CA TYR A 152 12.98 9.36 5.54
C TYR A 152 13.62 8.77 6.81
N PRO A 153 13.39 9.40 7.97
CA PRO A 153 14.07 9.03 9.21
C PRO A 153 13.66 7.65 9.71
N VAL A 154 14.57 6.99 10.44
CA VAL A 154 14.27 5.73 11.13
C VAL A 154 13.66 6.07 12.49
N LEU A 155 12.37 5.80 12.63
CA LEU A 155 11.61 6.08 13.84
C LEU A 155 11.44 4.81 14.68
N HIS A 156 11.41 4.98 16.00
CA HIS A 156 11.33 3.87 16.95
C HIS A 156 10.19 4.08 17.94
N GLU A 157 9.52 2.98 18.28
CA GLU A 157 8.69 2.89 19.48
C GLU A 157 9.52 2.63 20.73
N LYS A 158 8.86 2.68 21.89
CA LYS A 158 9.54 2.37 23.17
C LYS A 158 10.07 0.93 23.17
N PRO A 159 11.22 0.68 23.82
CA PRO A 159 11.74 -0.68 23.97
C PRO A 159 10.69 -1.61 24.63
N GLY A 160 10.39 -2.71 23.97
CA GLY A 160 9.39 -3.70 24.43
C GLY A 160 8.04 -3.59 23.74
N ASP A 161 7.75 -2.50 23.05
CA ASP A 161 6.57 -2.37 22.21
C ASP A 161 6.82 -2.92 20.79
N TYR A 162 5.73 -3.34 20.15
CA TYR A 162 5.75 -3.92 18.80
C TYR A 162 5.06 -2.99 17.81
N VAL A 163 5.62 -2.93 16.61
CA VAL A 163 5.07 -2.20 15.47
C VAL A 163 4.79 -3.18 14.34
N ALA A 164 3.57 -3.13 13.80
CA ALA A 164 3.20 -3.87 12.59
C ALA A 164 2.97 -2.88 11.45
N HIS A 165 3.52 -3.19 10.28
CA HIS A 165 3.46 -2.34 9.11
C HIS A 165 2.96 -3.14 7.91
N ILE A 166 1.84 -2.70 7.33
CA ILE A 166 1.32 -3.25 6.09
C ILE A 166 1.19 -2.12 5.08
N LYS A 167 1.79 -2.33 3.91
CA LYS A 167 1.70 -1.43 2.77
C LYS A 167 1.23 -2.18 1.54
N PHE A 168 0.28 -1.60 0.82
CA PHE A 168 -0.18 -2.12 -0.46
C PHE A 168 -0.66 -1.01 -1.38
N THR A 169 -0.81 -1.32 -2.66
CA THR A 169 -1.27 -0.41 -3.70
C THR A 169 -2.63 -0.86 -4.18
N VAL A 170 -3.57 0.10 -4.23
CA VAL A 170 -4.94 -0.11 -4.68
C VAL A 170 -5.25 0.78 -5.88
N LEU A 171 -5.96 0.21 -6.86
CA LEU A 171 -6.50 0.91 -8.02
C LEU A 171 -8.00 1.05 -7.81
N LEU A 172 -8.52 2.27 -7.89
CA LEU A 172 -9.95 2.52 -7.81
C LEU A 172 -10.54 2.38 -9.21
N MET A 173 -11.03 1.19 -9.55
CA MET A 173 -11.60 0.92 -10.87
C MET A 173 -13.13 1.13 -10.83
N PRO A 174 -13.80 1.39 -11.97
CA PRO A 174 -15.26 1.52 -12.01
C PRO A 174 -16.03 0.26 -11.56
N ASN A 175 -15.36 -0.89 -11.44
CA ASN A 175 -15.92 -2.15 -10.93
C ASN A 175 -15.56 -2.44 -9.46
N GLY A 176 -14.87 -1.52 -8.78
CA GLY A 176 -14.45 -1.64 -7.39
C GLY A 176 -12.94 -1.48 -7.23
N SER A 177 -12.49 -1.66 -5.99
CA SER A 177 -11.09 -1.47 -5.62
C SER A 177 -10.26 -2.72 -5.92
N ASP A 178 -9.19 -2.56 -6.71
CA ASP A 178 -8.26 -3.64 -7.04
C ASP A 178 -6.95 -3.50 -6.28
N ARG A 179 -6.69 -4.41 -5.34
CA ARG A 179 -5.41 -4.48 -4.65
C ARG A 179 -4.39 -5.24 -5.51
N ILE A 180 -3.41 -4.54 -6.06
CA ILE A 180 -2.42 -5.10 -7.00
C ILE A 180 -1.13 -5.58 -6.33
N THR A 181 -0.83 -5.10 -5.12
CA THR A 181 0.31 -5.59 -4.35
C THR A 181 -0.19 -6.25 -3.07
N SER A 182 0.39 -7.40 -2.75
CA SER A 182 0.08 -8.14 -1.54
C SER A 182 1.30 -8.92 -1.10
N HIS A 183 1.38 -9.17 0.20
CA HIS A 183 2.44 -9.95 0.81
C HIS A 183 1.81 -11.15 1.52
N SER A 184 2.56 -12.24 1.64
CA SER A 184 2.14 -13.37 2.45
C SER A 184 1.96 -12.89 3.90
N LEU A 185 0.73 -12.98 4.39
CA LEU A 185 0.45 -12.61 5.78
C LEU A 185 1.00 -13.69 6.70
N GLN A 186 1.61 -13.26 7.81
CA GLN A 186 2.03 -14.16 8.86
C GLN A 186 0.78 -14.81 9.46
N GLU A 187 0.83 -16.13 9.68
CA GLU A 187 -0.20 -16.80 10.46
C GLU A 187 -0.09 -16.33 11.91
N LEU A 188 -1.16 -15.71 12.40
CA LEU A 188 -1.27 -15.22 13.75
C LEU A 188 -2.45 -15.89 14.42
N GLN A 189 -2.28 -16.27 15.68
CA GLN A 189 -3.38 -16.65 16.55
C GLN A 189 -3.81 -15.41 17.34
N PRO A 190 -4.88 -14.71 16.93
CA PRO A 190 -5.33 -13.53 17.65
C PRO A 190 -5.85 -13.96 19.03
N THR A 191 -5.32 -13.31 20.07
CA THR A 191 -5.81 -13.48 21.45
C THR A 191 -7.11 -12.71 21.69
N LYS A 192 -7.46 -11.78 20.81
CA LYS A 192 -8.66 -10.95 20.88
C LYS A 192 -9.45 -11.05 19.59
N THR A 193 -10.77 -11.02 19.73
CA THR A 193 -11.72 -10.94 18.62
C THR A 193 -12.66 -9.77 18.88
N THR A 194 -12.97 -9.00 17.84
CA THR A 194 -13.85 -7.83 17.95
C THR A 194 -15.29 -8.20 17.62
N ASP A 195 -16.23 -7.84 18.51
CA ASP A 195 -17.67 -8.03 18.31
C ASP A 195 -18.42 -6.79 17.83
N ASP A 196 -17.70 -5.68 17.61
CA ASP A 196 -18.28 -4.44 17.10
C ASP A 196 -19.01 -4.68 15.75
N PRO A 197 -20.32 -4.38 15.66
CA PRO A 197 -21.12 -4.70 14.49
C PRO A 197 -20.71 -3.90 13.26
N GLU A 198 -20.16 -2.70 13.42
CA GLU A 198 -19.72 -1.85 12.33
C GLU A 198 -18.41 -2.36 11.74
N ILE A 199 -17.45 -2.74 12.59
CA ILE A 199 -16.21 -3.38 12.13
C ILE A 199 -16.52 -4.68 11.38
N LYS A 200 -17.43 -5.51 11.92
CA LYS A 200 -17.87 -6.73 11.24
C LYS A 200 -18.54 -6.44 9.89
N ALA A 201 -19.33 -5.37 9.80
CA ALA A 201 -19.95 -4.95 8.55
C ALA A 201 -18.88 -4.56 7.51
N TRP A 202 -17.89 -3.74 7.88
CA TRP A 202 -16.80 -3.36 6.97
C TRP A 202 -15.99 -4.57 6.50
N LEU A 203 -15.62 -5.48 7.41
CA LEU A 203 -14.85 -6.67 7.07
C LEU A 203 -15.62 -7.67 6.19
N ALA A 204 -16.95 -7.63 6.21
CA ALA A 204 -17.80 -8.44 5.34
C ALA A 204 -17.99 -7.84 3.93
N LEU A 205 -17.63 -6.57 3.71
CA LEU A 205 -17.72 -5.93 2.40
C LEU A 205 -16.74 -6.57 1.42
N GLY A 206 -17.23 -6.85 0.20
CA GLY A 206 -16.39 -7.30 -0.89
C GLY A 206 -15.59 -6.14 -1.49
N THR A 207 -14.30 -6.37 -1.77
CA THR A 207 -13.43 -5.35 -2.38
C THR A 207 -13.72 -5.12 -3.87
N LYS A 208 -14.28 -6.13 -4.56
CA LYS A 208 -14.72 -6.03 -5.97
C LYS A 208 -16.20 -6.37 -6.09
N THR A 209 -16.93 -5.59 -6.89
CA THR A 209 -18.27 -6.01 -7.30
C THR A 209 -18.13 -7.14 -8.33
N LYS A 210 -18.68 -8.32 -8.00
CA LYS A 210 -18.84 -9.37 -9.02
C LYS A 210 -19.83 -8.84 -10.06
N LYS A 211 -19.33 -8.41 -11.22
CA LYS A 211 -20.17 -8.16 -12.39
C LYS A 211 -20.93 -9.47 -12.66
N LYS A 212 -22.23 -9.52 -12.36
CA LYS A 212 -23.11 -10.61 -12.82
C LYS A 212 -23.00 -10.62 -14.34
N GLY A 213 -22.25 -11.57 -14.89
CA GLY A 213 -22.15 -11.78 -16.32
C GLY A 213 -23.55 -11.97 -16.87
N GLY A 214 -24.03 -10.98 -17.63
CA GLY A 214 -25.27 -11.03 -18.39
C GLY A 214 -25.15 -11.98 -19.57
N GLY A 215 -24.93 -13.27 -19.30
CA GLY A 215 -25.04 -14.36 -20.26
C GLY A 215 -26.49 -14.83 -20.32
N LYS A 216 -27.30 -14.17 -21.16
CA LYS A 216 -28.68 -14.55 -21.45
C LYS A 216 -28.71 -15.89 -22.22
N LYS A 217 -28.55 -17.04 -21.54
CA LYS A 217 -28.86 -18.35 -22.15
C LYS A 217 -30.37 -18.50 -22.22
N LYS A 218 -30.90 -18.18 -23.41
CA LYS A 218 -32.28 -18.37 -23.83
C LYS A 218 -32.67 -19.84 -23.66
N LYS A 219 -33.72 -20.08 -22.86
CA LYS A 219 -34.38 -21.36 -22.64
C LYS A 219 -35.12 -21.76 -23.93
N GLY A 220 -34.66 -22.81 -24.61
CA GLY A 220 -35.40 -23.53 -25.66
C GLY A 220 -35.70 -24.95 -25.17
N LYS A 221 -36.96 -25.36 -25.20
CA LYS A 221 -37.48 -26.63 -24.65
C LYS A 221 -38.05 -27.50 -25.79
N LYS A 222 -37.93 -28.83 -25.61
CA LYS A 222 -38.54 -30.01 -26.28
C LYS A 222 -37.69 -30.68 -27.38
N GLY A 223 -37.49 -32.02 -27.38
CA GLY A 223 -38.15 -33.08 -26.59
C GLY A 223 -37.49 -34.47 -26.65
N ASP A 224 -38.00 -35.35 -25.77
CA ASP A 224 -37.96 -36.84 -25.69
C ASP A 224 -37.89 -37.57 -27.06
N LYS A 225 -37.29 -38.77 -27.29
CA LYS A 225 -37.09 -40.02 -26.49
C LYS A 225 -36.24 -41.04 -27.35
N PRO A 226 -36.04 -42.34 -27.02
CA PRO A 226 -34.98 -43.00 -26.22
C PRO A 226 -34.17 -44.12 -26.99
N GLU A 227 -33.46 -45.00 -26.24
CA GLU A 227 -32.82 -46.31 -26.58
C GLU A 227 -31.41 -46.27 -27.22
N GLU A 228 -30.41 -47.12 -26.93
CA GLU A 228 -30.18 -48.18 -25.92
C GLU A 228 -28.65 -48.53 -25.94
N SER A 229 -28.13 -48.96 -24.79
CA SER A 229 -26.93 -49.82 -24.53
C SER A 229 -25.77 -49.98 -25.53
N ALA A 230 -24.54 -49.81 -25.04
CA ALA A 230 -23.52 -50.88 -25.04
C ALA A 230 -22.34 -50.54 -24.11
N GLU A 231 -22.12 -51.39 -23.10
CA GLU A 231 -20.88 -51.52 -22.33
C GLU A 231 -19.75 -52.09 -23.21
N ALA A 232 -18.51 -51.65 -22.96
CA ALA A 232 -17.34 -52.53 -22.89
C ALA A 232 -16.16 -51.78 -22.28
N GLU A 233 -15.58 -52.39 -21.24
CA GLU A 233 -14.48 -51.94 -20.41
C GLU A 233 -13.09 -52.23 -21.04
N PRO A 234 -11.95 -51.89 -20.37
CA PRO A 234 -10.73 -51.35 -20.99
C PRO A 234 -9.68 -52.42 -21.33
N MET A 235 -8.64 -52.04 -22.10
CA MET A 235 -7.40 -52.81 -22.16
C MET A 235 -6.13 -51.96 -22.21
N ASP A 236 -5.20 -52.45 -21.40
CA ASP A 236 -3.84 -52.11 -21.01
C ASP A 236 -2.80 -51.65 -22.05
N ALA A 237 -1.86 -50.88 -21.48
CA ALA A 237 -0.40 -50.93 -21.60
C ALA A 237 0.29 -51.36 -22.90
N THR A 238 1.22 -50.52 -23.38
CA THR A 238 2.61 -50.96 -23.62
C THR A 238 3.60 -49.82 -23.41
N THR A 239 4.60 -50.11 -22.59
CA THR A 239 5.83 -49.41 -22.22
C THR A 239 6.91 -49.37 -23.32
N ASN A 240 7.95 -48.56 -23.04
CA ASN A 240 9.31 -48.51 -23.61
C ASN A 240 9.52 -47.55 -24.78
N GLY A 241 10.56 -46.71 -24.81
CA GLY A 241 11.66 -46.51 -23.87
C GLY A 241 12.67 -45.49 -24.45
N ALA A 242 13.34 -44.81 -23.52
CA ALA A 242 14.65 -44.16 -23.51
C ALA A 242 15.49 -43.88 -24.80
N SER A 243 16.32 -42.84 -24.63
CA SER A 243 17.64 -42.52 -25.26
C SER A 243 17.56 -41.40 -26.32
N GLN A 244 17.93 -40.16 -25.97
CA GLN A 244 19.28 -39.57 -26.07
C GLN A 244 19.76 -39.36 -27.52
N GLU A 245 19.79 -38.11 -27.96
CA GLU A 245 21.01 -37.29 -28.20
C GLU A 245 20.64 -35.80 -28.10
#